data_AF-A0A0E9XGA1-F1
#
_entry.id   AF-A0A0E9XGA1-F1
#
_cell.length_a   1.000
_cell.length_b   1.000
_cell.length_c   1.000
_cell.angle_alpha   90.00
_cell.angle_beta   90.00
_cell.angle_gamma   90.00
#
_symmetry.space_group_name_H-M   'P 1'
#
loop_
_entity.id
_entity.type
_entity.pdbx_description
1 polymer ?
#
loop_
_entity_poly.entity_id
_entity_poly.type
_entity_poly.pdbx_seq_one_letter_code
_entity_poly.pdbx_strand_id
1 'polypeptide(L)' 'MEDYTLAIQANSRFEVPFYNRGLIRYRLGFFQEAEEDFRKTLDLNPAFEDAKLSLKQTKIDREHRISRGY' A
#
# COMPACT_ATOMS: atom_id res chain seq x y z
N MET A 1 -15.58 25.57 7.53
CA MET A 1 -16.29 24.46 8.21
C MET A 1 -16.28 23.25 7.28
N GLU A 2 -15.09 22.81 6.87
CA GLU A 2 -14.93 21.63 5.99
C GLU A 2 -14.22 20.48 6.73
N ASP A 3 -13.69 20.73 7.92
CA ASP A 3 -12.89 19.77 8.70
C ASP A 3 -13.71 18.65 9.36
N TYR A 4 -15.00 18.88 9.64
CA TYR A 4 -15.84 17.88 10.33
C TYR A 4 -16.30 16.74 9.42
N THR A 5 -16.38 16.96 8.11
CA THR A 5 -16.87 15.95 7.17
C THR A 5 -15.82 14.86 6.90
N LEU A 6 -14.52 15.19 7.02
CA LEU A 6 -13.42 14.22 6.94
C LEU A 6 -13.34 13.32 8.19
N ALA A 7 -13.70 13.85 9.36
CA ALA A 7 -13.62 13.10 10.62
C ALA A 7 -14.61 11.92 10.70
N ILE A 8 -15.76 12.01 10.01
CA ILE A 8 -16.81 10.98 10.05
C ILE A 8 -16.52 9.83 9.07
N GLN A 9 -15.78 10.06 7.99
CA GLN A 9 -15.29 8.99 7.09
C GLN A 9 -14.14 8.17 7.70
N ALA A 10 -13.49 8.67 8.76
CA ALA A 10 -12.32 8.04 9.38
C ALA A 10 -12.62 6.79 10.23
N ASN A 11 -13.90 6.47 10.49
CA ASN A 11 -14.27 5.42 11.45
C ASN A 11 -14.33 4.00 10.87
N SER A 12 -14.01 3.84 9.58
CA SER A 12 -13.75 2.52 9.01
C SER A 12 -12.42 2.59 8.28
N ARG A 13 -11.33 2.36 9.03
CA ARG A 13 -9.96 2.32 8.51
C ARG A 13 -9.71 1.09 7.63
N PHE A 14 -10.52 0.94 6.59
CA PHE A 14 -10.45 -0.16 5.62
C PHE A 14 -9.10 -0.20 4.90
N GLU A 15 -8.34 0.90 4.91
CA GLU A 15 -7.00 0.96 4.34
C GLU A 15 -6.00 0.07 5.10
N VAL A 16 -6.15 -0.08 6.43
CA VAL A 16 -5.18 -0.81 7.27
C VAL A 16 -5.12 -2.32 6.93
N PRO A 17 -6.24 -3.03 6.74
CA PRO A 17 -6.21 -4.41 6.25
C PRO A 17 -5.51 -4.59 4.91
N PHE A 18 -5.72 -3.69 3.94
CA PHE A 18 -5.03 -3.75 2.65
C PHE A 18 -3.54 -3.52 2.82
N TYR A 19 -3.14 -2.52 3.61
CA TYR A 19 -1.74 -2.25 3.91
C TYR A 19 -1.03 -3.46 4.53
N ASN A 20 -1.63 -4.05 5.55
CA ASN A 20 -1.07 -5.22 6.24
C ASN A 20 -0.96 -6.44 5.30
N ARG A 21 -1.98 -6.67 4.46
CA ARG A 21 -1.93 -7.76 3.46
C ARG A 21 -0.83 -7.51 2.42
N GLY A 22 -0.67 -6.27 1.97
CA GLY A 22 0.41 -5.86 1.08
C GLY A 22 1.78 -6.11 1.68
N LEU A 23 1.98 -5.78 2.96
CA LEU A 23 3.23 -6.06 3.68
C LEU A 23 3.53 -7.56 3.78
N ILE A 24 2.53 -8.39 4.06
CA ILE A 24 2.69 -9.85 4.11
C ILE A 24 3.10 -10.37 2.73
N ARG A 25 2.39 -9.95 1.67
CA ARG A 25 2.69 -10.34 0.29
C ARG A 25 4.08 -9.89 -0.15
N TYR A 26 4.46 -8.66 0.18
CA TYR A 26 5.80 -8.12 -0.08
C TYR A 26 6.88 -8.99 0.58
N ARG A 27 6.70 -9.36 1.86
CA ARG A 27 7.63 -10.24 2.59
C ARG A 27 7.70 -11.65 2.00
N LEU A 28 6.61 -12.14 1.41
CA LEU A 28 6.56 -13.41 0.69
C LEU A 28 7.15 -13.32 -0.74
N GLY A 29 7.57 -12.13 -1.18
CA GLY A 29 8.09 -11.87 -2.52
C GLY A 29 7.00 -11.70 -3.60
N PHE A 30 5.73 -11.70 -3.24
CA PHE A 30 4.59 -11.45 -4.12
C PHE A 30 4.45 -9.95 -4.40
N PHE A 31 5.44 -9.39 -5.11
CA PHE A 31 5.55 -7.95 -5.29
C PHE A 31 4.42 -7.35 -6.14
N GLN A 32 3.85 -8.10 -7.09
CA GLN A 32 2.74 -7.63 -7.91
C GLN A 32 1.46 -7.48 -7.06
N GLU A 33 1.16 -8.50 -6.26
CA GLU A 33 -0.01 -8.52 -5.38
C GLU A 33 0.15 -7.55 -4.21
N ALA A 34 1.37 -7.32 -3.73
CA ALA A 34 1.69 -6.28 -2.75
C ALA A 34 1.46 -4.88 -3.32
N GLU A 35 1.86 -4.64 -4.58
CA GLU A 35 1.64 -3.36 -5.27
C GLU A 35 0.15 -3.02 -5.36
N GLU A 36 -0.70 -3.98 -5.74
CA GLU A 36 -2.15 -3.80 -5.80
C GLU A 36 -2.75 -3.44 -4.44
N ASP A 37 -2.29 -4.07 -3.37
CA ASP A 37 -2.76 -3.83 -2.01
C ASP A 37 -2.34 -2.44 -1.49
N PHE A 38 -1.11 -2.03 -1.75
CA PHE A 38 -0.66 -0.68 -1.40
C PHE A 38 -1.39 0.39 -2.21
N ARG A 39 -1.70 0.14 -3.49
CA ARG A 39 -2.54 1.04 -4.29
C ARG A 39 -3.95 1.18 -3.72
N LYS A 40 -4.60 0.07 -3.35
CA LYS A 40 -5.92 0.12 -2.68
C LYS A 40 -5.89 0.87 -1.36
N THR A 41 -4.80 0.74 -0.60
CA THR A 41 -4.60 1.52 0.63
C THR A 41 -4.58 3.02 0.33
N LEU A 42 -3.90 3.44 -0.74
CA LEU A 42 -3.81 4.84 -1.15
C LEU A 42 -5.08 5.35 -1.84
N ASP A 43 -5.85 4.50 -2.50
CA ASP A 43 -7.16 4.86 -3.05
C ASP A 43 -8.17 5.16 -1.91
N LEU A 44 -8.07 4.42 -0.80
CA LEU A 44 -8.90 4.63 0.39
C LEU A 44 -8.39 5.77 1.27
N ASN A 45 -7.08 5.88 1.43
CA ASN A 45 -6.43 6.94 2.20
C ASN A 45 -5.18 7.45 1.44
N PRO A 46 -5.34 8.48 0.60
CA PRO A 46 -4.22 9.07 -0.14
C PRO A 46 -3.15 9.70 0.76
N ALA A 47 -3.46 9.96 2.04
CA ALA A 47 -2.53 10.50 3.02
C ALA A 47 -1.77 9.40 3.80
N PHE A 48 -1.96 8.12 3.48
CA PHE A 48 -1.26 7.02 4.14
C PHE A 48 0.21 6.92 3.67
N GLU A 49 1.09 7.70 4.32
CA GLU A 49 2.50 7.84 3.94
C GLU A 49 3.25 6.49 3.91
N ASP A 50 3.00 5.61 4.87
CA ASP A 50 3.65 4.29 4.95
C ASP A 50 3.36 3.41 3.72
N ALA A 51 2.16 3.54 3.14
CA ALA A 51 1.77 2.81 1.94
C ALA A 51 2.42 3.41 0.69
N LYS A 52 2.66 4.73 0.64
CA LYS A 52 3.45 5.37 -0.43
C LYS A 52 4.88 4.86 -0.42
N LEU A 53 5.51 4.80 0.76
CA LEU A 53 6.86 4.28 0.92
C LEU A 53 6.95 2.82 0.53
N SER A 54 6.02 2.00 1.03
CA SER A 54 5.96 0.57 0.74
C SER A 54 5.71 0.30 -0.75
N LEU A 55 4.86 1.09 -1.41
CA LEU A 55 4.63 1.01 -2.85
C LEU A 55 5.89 1.32 -3.66
N LYS A 56 6.62 2.38 -3.32
CA LYS A 56 7.88 2.74 -3.97
C LYS A 56 8.91 1.62 -3.83
N GLN A 57 9.09 1.10 -2.61
CA GLN A 57 10.01 0.02 -2.33
C GLN A 57 9.64 -1.26 -3.09
N THR A 58 8.36 -1.62 -3.09
CA THR A 58 7.85 -2.80 -3.82
C THR A 58 8.16 -2.74 -5.31
N LYS A 59 8.04 -1.56 -5.94
CA LYS A 59 8.38 -1.39 -7.37
C LYS A 59 9.87 -1.58 -7.63
N ILE A 60 10.72 -0.99 -6.79
CA ILE A 60 12.17 -1.14 -6.87
C ILE A 60 12.57 -2.61 -6.73
N ASP A 61 12.05 -3.31 -5.72
CA ASP A 61 12.39 -4.72 -5.49
C ASP A 61 11.83 -5.66 -6.56
N ARG A 62 10.66 -5.34 -7.13
CA ARG A 62 10.11 -6.04 -8.28
C ARG A 62 11.05 -5.94 -9.48
N GLU A 63 11.55 -4.75 -9.79
CA GLU A 63 12.51 -4.53 -10.87
C GLU A 63 13.84 -5.24 -10.60
N HIS A 64 14.37 -5.15 -9.37
CA HIS A 64 15.59 -5.87 -8.99
C HIS A 64 15.44 -7.39 -9.04
N ARG A 65 14.27 -7.94 -8.68
CA ARG A 65 14.00 -9.38 -8.79
C ARG A 65 14.00 -9.83 -10.25
N ILE A 66 13.42 -9.03 -11.15
CA ILE A 66 13.44 -9.31 -12.59
C ILE A 66 14.87 -9.26 -13.12
N SER A 67 15.68 -8.31 -12.66
CA SER A 67 17.08 -8.15 -13.10
C SER A 67 18.04 -9.22 -12.56
N ARG A 68 17.75 -9.84 -11.41
CA ARG A 68 18.60 -10.88 -10.78
C ARG A 68 18.25 -12.31 -11.22
N GLY A 69 17.21 -12.49 -12.04
CA GLY A 69 16.71 -13.80 -12.47
C GLY A 69 17.22 -14.28 -13.83
N TYR A 70 18.32 -13.71 -14.36
CA TYR A 70 18.96 -14.12 -15.61
C TYR A 70 20.36 -14.67 -15.36
#